data_AF-A0A961A1P7-F1
#
_entry.id   AF-A0A961A1P7-F1
#
_cell.length_a   1.000
_cell.length_b   1.000
_cell.length_c   1.000
_cell.angle_alpha   90.00
_cell.angle_beta   90.00
_cell.angle_gamma   90.00
#
_symmetry.space_group_name_H-M   'P 1'
#
loop_
_entity.id
_entity.type
_entity.pdbx_description
1 polymer ?
#
loop_
_entity_poly.entity_id
_entity_poly.type
_entity_poly.pdbx_seq_one_letter_code
_entity_poly.pdbx_strand_id
1 'polypeptide(L)'
;LASVTDRAHDGAALVPAMLAAWTDASWLRPAGTTTYGFGLLSEKLPPDEYWARFHGVDERIDIESLDLSATGWYEVARQFLG
;
A
#
# COMPACT_ATOMS: atom_id res chain seq x y z
N LEU A 1 -3.76 8.01 -7.38
CA LEU A 1 -3.78 7.44 -6.01
C LEU A 1 -5.07 7.79 -5.27
N ALA A 2 -5.39 9.08 -5.04
CA ALA A 2 -6.59 9.47 -4.28
C ALA A 2 -7.91 8.84 -4.77
N SER A 3 -8.18 8.85 -6.08
CA SER A 3 -9.42 8.23 -6.60
C SER A 3 -9.46 6.70 -6.47
N VAL A 4 -8.29 6.04 -6.35
CA VAL A 4 -8.20 4.59 -6.15
C VAL A 4 -8.45 4.26 -4.68
N THR A 5 -7.86 5.04 -3.77
CA THR A 5 -8.03 4.82 -2.33
C THR A 5 -9.46 5.11 -1.87
N ASP A 6 -10.09 6.17 -2.41
CA ASP A 6 -11.49 6.52 -2.14
C ASP A 6 -12.48 5.44 -2.62
N ARG A 7 -12.18 4.80 -3.76
CA ARG A 7 -12.99 3.68 -4.26
C ARG A 7 -12.87 2.41 -3.43
N ALA A 8 -11.71 2.19 -2.81
CA ALA A 8 -11.49 1.06 -1.92
C ALA A 8 -12.14 1.27 -0.55
N HIS A 9 -12.10 2.51 -0.04
CA HIS A 9 -12.69 2.90 1.23
C HIS A 9 -13.32 4.29 1.07
N ASP A 10 -14.65 4.35 1.13
CA ASP A 10 -15.42 5.58 0.92
C ASP A 10 -14.98 6.68 1.90
N GLY A 11 -14.58 7.83 1.38
CA GLY A 11 -14.10 8.96 2.18
C GLY A 11 -12.70 8.79 2.77
N ALA A 12 -11.90 7.81 2.33
CA ALA A 12 -10.54 7.64 2.81
C ALA A 12 -9.61 8.80 2.43
N ALA A 13 -8.85 9.28 3.41
CA ALA A 13 -7.85 10.33 3.21
C ALA A 13 -6.46 9.73 2.97
N LEU A 14 -5.70 10.34 2.04
CA LEU A 14 -4.29 10.05 1.89
C LEU A 14 -3.49 10.78 2.96
N VAL A 15 -2.85 10.02 3.84
CA VAL A 15 -1.96 10.56 4.89
C VAL A 15 -0.51 10.27 4.50
N PRO A 16 0.34 11.30 4.35
CA PRO A 16 1.78 11.10 4.18
C PRO A 16 2.36 10.39 5.40
N ALA A 17 3.00 9.24 5.17
CA ALA A 17 3.66 8.45 6.21
C ALA A 17 5.10 8.16 5.82
N MET A 18 5.98 8.08 6.81
CA MET A 18 7.35 7.62 6.66
C MET A 18 7.44 6.20 7.20
N LEU A 19 7.91 5.27 6.35
CA LEU A 19 8.17 3.91 6.76
C LEU A 19 9.59 3.81 7.33
N ALA A 20 9.72 3.32 8.56
CA ALA A 20 11.02 3.03 9.19
C ALA A 20 11.60 1.69 8.72
N ALA A 21 11.56 1.43 7.42
CA ALA A 21 12.08 0.22 6.79
C ALA A 21 12.83 0.58 5.49
N TRP A 22 13.52 -0.41 4.93
CA TRP A 22 14.23 -0.26 3.67
C TRP A 22 13.46 -0.93 2.54
N THR A 23 13.38 -0.27 1.38
CA THR A 23 12.76 -0.81 0.16
C THR A 23 13.62 -0.42 -1.05
N ASP A 24 13.25 -0.89 -2.23
CA ASP A 24 13.93 -0.50 -3.49
C ASP A 24 13.89 1.01 -3.75
N ALA A 25 12.94 1.73 -3.13
CA ALA A 25 12.86 3.18 -3.19
C ALA A 25 14.15 3.89 -2.75
N SER A 26 14.91 3.29 -1.82
CA SER A 26 16.18 3.85 -1.37
C SER A 26 17.23 3.93 -2.47
N TRP A 27 17.13 3.10 -3.50
CA TRP A 27 17.99 3.14 -4.69
C TRP A 27 17.39 3.95 -5.83
N LEU A 28 16.06 3.84 -6.03
CA LEU A 28 15.36 4.49 -7.13
C LEU A 28 15.24 6.01 -6.97
N ARG A 29 15.05 6.51 -5.74
CA ARG A 29 14.92 7.96 -5.50
C ARG A 29 16.20 8.73 -5.84
N PRO A 30 17.41 8.32 -5.39
CA PRO A 30 18.65 8.97 -5.81
C PRO A 30 18.90 8.93 -7.33
N ALA A 31 18.38 7.90 -8.01
CA ALA A 31 18.46 7.78 -9.47
C ALA A 31 17.45 8.67 -10.22
N GLY A 32 16.70 9.53 -9.54
CA GLY A 32 15.76 10.48 -10.14
C GLY A 32 14.34 9.94 -10.34
N THR A 33 14.02 8.75 -9.82
CA THR A 33 12.67 8.18 -9.92
C THR A 33 11.83 8.59 -8.71
N THR A 34 10.64 9.14 -8.96
CA THR A 34 9.67 9.40 -7.89
C THR A 34 9.05 8.07 -7.44
N THR A 35 9.15 7.77 -6.14
CA THR A 35 8.60 6.52 -5.58
C THR A 35 7.72 6.79 -4.37
N TYR A 36 6.65 6.00 -4.27
CA TYR A 36 5.76 5.93 -3.12
C TYR A 36 5.38 4.46 -2.90
N GLY A 37 5.32 4.04 -1.64
CA GLY A 37 4.79 2.73 -1.26
C GLY A 37 3.38 2.90 -0.70
N PHE A 38 2.46 2.01 -1.08
CA PHE A 38 1.13 1.95 -0.48
C PHE A 38 0.55 0.53 -0.60
N GLY A 39 -0.37 0.21 0.30
CA GLY A 39 -1.22 -0.97 0.26
C GLY A 39 -2.63 -0.61 0.75
N LEU A 40 -3.62 -1.38 0.32
CA LEU A 40 -5.02 -1.25 0.74
C LEU A 40 -5.40 -2.48 1.55
N LEU A 41 -5.91 -2.26 2.76
CA LEU A 41 -6.15 -3.32 3.74
C LEU A 41 -7.63 -3.40 4.06
N SER A 42 -8.15 -4.60 4.26
CA SER A 42 -9.53 -4.77 4.71
C SER A 42 -9.72 -4.21 6.11
N GLU A 43 -10.94 -3.79 6.42
CA GLU A 43 -11.30 -3.25 7.75
C GLU A 43 -11.19 -4.30 8.88
N LYS A 44 -11.00 -5.57 8.52
CA LYS A 44 -10.84 -6.70 9.45
C LYS A 44 -9.42 -6.79 10.02
N LEU A 45 -8.45 -6.07 9.44
CA LEU A 45 -7.06 -6.12 9.86
C LEU A 45 -6.65 -4.82 10.59
N PRO A 46 -6.53 -4.85 11.92
CA PRO A 46 -6.06 -3.71 12.69
C PRO A 46 -4.63 -3.28 12.29
N PRO A 47 -4.32 -1.97 12.26
CA PRO A 47 -2.99 -1.50 11.86
C PRO A 47 -1.84 -2.04 12.71
N ASP A 48 -2.03 -2.18 14.02
CA ASP A 48 -1.01 -2.70 14.94
C ASP A 48 -0.72 -4.19 14.67
N GLU A 49 -1.75 -4.98 14.40
CA GLU A 49 -1.60 -6.38 14.00
C GLU A 49 -0.90 -6.51 12.65
N TYR A 50 -1.24 -5.67 11.67
CA TYR A 50 -0.56 -5.65 10.38
C TYR A 50 0.94 -5.41 10.53
N TRP A 51 1.34 -4.36 11.28
CA TRP A 51 2.75 -4.03 11.47
C TRP A 51 3.51 -5.09 12.28
N ALA A 52 2.87 -5.70 13.28
CA ALA A 52 3.49 -6.74 14.10
C ALA A 52 3.84 -8.02 13.33
N ARG A 53 3.20 -8.27 12.17
CA ARG A 53 3.41 -9.47 11.36
C ARG A 53 4.61 -9.39 10.42
N PHE A 54 5.17 -8.20 10.16
CA PHE A 54 6.31 -8.04 9.26
C PHE A 54 7.51 -8.87 9.74
N HIS A 55 8.00 -9.79 8.88
CA HIS A 55 9.10 -10.71 9.19
C HIS A 55 8.86 -11.61 10.42
N GLY A 56 7.60 -11.78 10.83
CA GLY A 56 7.21 -12.67 11.92
C GLY A 56 7.03 -14.11 11.48
N VAL A 57 7.03 -15.04 12.44
CA VAL A 57 6.75 -16.47 12.17
C VAL A 57 5.35 -16.72 11.59
N ASP A 58 4.43 -15.81 11.88
CA ASP A 58 3.02 -15.86 11.48
C ASP A 58 2.69 -14.71 10.51
N GLU A 59 3.67 -14.35 9.67
CA GLU A 59 3.50 -13.39 8.59
C GLU A 59 2.42 -13.87 7.63
N ARG A 60 1.30 -13.15 7.59
CA ARG A 60 0.17 -13.43 6.72
C ARG A 60 -0.70 -12.19 6.53
N ILE A 61 -1.50 -12.22 5.49
CA ILE A 61 -2.52 -11.23 5.18
C ILE A 61 -3.84 -11.94 4.87
N ASP A 62 -4.98 -11.30 5.11
CA ASP A 62 -6.27 -11.80 4.65
C ASP A 62 -6.44 -11.63 3.14
N ILE A 63 -7.27 -12.47 2.54
CA ILE A 63 -7.48 -12.51 1.09
C ILE A 63 -8.11 -11.21 0.56
N GLU A 64 -8.94 -10.54 1.36
CA GLU A 64 -9.58 -9.29 0.98
C GLU A 64 -8.57 -8.15 0.87
N SER A 65 -7.65 -8.01 1.83
CA SER A 65 -6.51 -7.07 1.73
C SER A 65 -5.61 -7.35 0.50
N LEU A 66 -5.38 -8.64 0.19
CA LEU A 66 -4.59 -9.03 -0.98
C LEU A 66 -5.27 -8.59 -2.28
N ASP A 67 -6.57 -8.83 -2.41
CA ASP A 67 -7.38 -8.43 -3.56
C ASP A 67 -7.49 -6.90 -3.70
N LEU A 68 -7.76 -6.19 -2.59
CA LEU A 68 -7.80 -4.73 -2.54
C LEU A 68 -6.49 -4.11 -3.03
N SER A 69 -5.34 -4.59 -2.53
CA SER A 69 -4.03 -4.08 -2.92
C SER A 69 -3.69 -4.39 -4.38
N ALA A 70 -3.92 -5.62 -4.84
CA ALA A 70 -3.66 -6.02 -6.22
C ALA A 70 -4.49 -5.20 -7.22
N THR A 71 -5.79 -5.08 -6.97
CA THR A 71 -6.70 -4.25 -7.77
C THR A 71 -6.29 -2.77 -7.71
N GLY A 72 -5.94 -2.26 -6.53
CA GLY A 72 -5.50 -0.88 -6.37
C GLY A 72 -4.24 -0.55 -7.19
N TRP A 73 -3.22 -1.41 -7.17
CA TRP A 73 -2.02 -1.22 -7.98
C TRP A 73 -2.30 -1.26 -9.47
N TYR A 74 -3.16 -2.18 -9.91
CA TYR A 74 -3.59 -2.27 -11.30
C TYR A 74 -4.27 -0.98 -11.77
N GLU A 75 -5.22 -0.47 -10.98
CA GLU A 75 -5.95 0.76 -11.29
C GLU A 75 -5.04 1.99 -11.29
N VAL A 76 -4.06 2.06 -10.37
CA VAL A 76 -3.05 3.12 -10.40
C VAL A 76 -2.22 3.05 -11.68
N ALA A 77 -1.75 1.86 -12.07
CA ALA A 77 -0.96 1.69 -13.28
C ALA A 77 -1.76 2.08 -14.54
N ARG A 78 -3.02 1.66 -14.65
CA ARG A 78 -3.91 2.06 -15.76
C ARG A 78 -4.15 3.56 -15.81
N GLN A 79 -4.48 4.19 -14.68
CA GLN A 79 -4.71 5.64 -14.64
C GLN A 79 -3.44 6.43 -14.96
N PHE A 80 -2.27 5.90 -14.60
CA PHE A 80 -0.99 6.57 -14.86
C PHE A 80 -0.55 6.47 -16.32
N LEU A 81 -0.83 5.35 -16.99
CA LEU A 81 -0.37 5.08 -18.36
C LEU A 81 -1.38 5.48 -19.45
N GLY A 82 -2.65 5.68 -19.11
CA GLY A 82 -3.75 5.87 -20.07
C GLY A 82 -4.24 4.56 -20.69
#